data_AF-A0A6I1G0J5-F1
#
_entry.id   AF-A0A6I1G0J5-F1
#
_cell.length_a   1.000
_cell.length_b   1.000
_cell.length_c   1.000
_cell.angle_alpha   90.00
_cell.angle_beta   90.00
_cell.angle_gamma   90.00
#
_symmetry.space_group_name_H-M   'P 1'
#
loop_
_entity.id
_entity.type
_entity.pdbx_description
1 polymer ?
#
loop_
_entity_poly.entity_id
_entity_poly.type
_entity_poly.pdbx_seq_one_letter_code
_entity_poly.pdbx_strand_id
1 'polypeptide(L)'
;MRTTTTGSRWARCAVAAVLLTVSLVASACGSDAPEQGRSTAAPTATPPTRTWTTRSSTPAPTSPGPTTPAPTPTAATTPAPTTPPPAPSCDLGPYEGMDVERVATTKRVVALTFDGGASDAGGRKILDTLAAKNAPATFFFTGDFTLDHPALAREIARSYPVGNHTQTHPDLTTLTRTQVVDQIRSGRATIRAQTGAETRPLFRFPFGARDATTIGLVNDECYVAYRWTVDTLGWKGTSGGITAEIVYERVMAGLQPGEIVLMHVGSNPKDGTTLDADALPRIIDGIRAAGYTLVTLPR
;
A
#
# COMPACT_ATOMS: atom_id res chain seq x y z
N MET A 1 37.91 -51.83 32.35
CA MET A 1 37.37 -52.52 33.55
C MET A 1 36.92 -51.46 34.55
N ARG A 2 35.65 -51.55 34.99
CA ARG A 2 34.96 -50.87 36.13
C ARG A 2 34.90 -49.32 36.09
N THR A 3 33.79 -48.69 35.69
CA THR A 3 32.49 -48.45 36.37
C THR A 3 32.57 -47.74 37.73
N THR A 4 32.10 -46.49 37.78
CA THR A 4 31.19 -46.01 38.83
C THR A 4 30.32 -44.89 38.29
N THR A 5 29.02 -45.06 38.50
CA THR A 5 27.90 -44.23 38.05
C THR A 5 27.36 -43.48 39.26
N THR A 6 27.12 -42.18 39.14
CA THR A 6 26.30 -41.42 40.11
C THR A 6 25.12 -40.82 39.37
N GLY A 7 23.92 -41.26 39.79
CA GLY A 7 22.65 -40.81 39.24
C GLY A 7 22.17 -39.50 39.85
N SER A 8 21.25 -38.85 39.15
CA SER A 8 20.34 -37.84 39.68
C SER A 8 18.98 -38.04 39.02
N ARG A 9 17.97 -38.27 39.85
CA ARG A 9 16.57 -38.51 39.53
C ARG A 9 15.77 -37.26 39.92
N TRP A 10 15.18 -36.53 38.98
CA TRP A 10 14.05 -35.62 39.23
C TRP A 10 13.20 -35.61 37.94
N ALA A 11 12.14 -36.41 37.89
CA ALA A 11 10.75 -36.03 38.20
C ALA A 11 10.00 -35.54 36.94
N ARG A 12 9.18 -36.44 36.40
CA ARG A 12 8.25 -36.22 35.28
C ARG A 12 7.05 -35.42 35.80
N CYS A 13 6.76 -34.25 35.23
CA CYS A 13 5.45 -33.61 35.38
C CYS A 13 4.51 -34.16 34.31
N ALA A 14 3.42 -34.77 34.78
CA ALA A 14 2.37 -35.35 33.98
C ALA A 14 1.47 -34.27 33.37
N VAL A 15 1.08 -34.52 32.12
CA VAL A 15 0.03 -33.80 31.38
C VAL A 15 -1.32 -34.19 31.96
N ALA A 16 -2.09 -33.21 32.46
CA ALA A 16 -3.48 -33.39 32.83
C ALA A 16 -4.36 -32.70 31.78
N ALA A 17 -5.04 -33.50 30.96
CA ALA A 17 -6.09 -33.05 30.05
C ALA A 17 -7.38 -32.83 30.84
N VAL A 18 -7.96 -31.63 30.75
CA VAL A 18 -9.30 -31.34 31.27
C VAL A 18 -10.26 -31.28 30.09
N LEU A 19 -11.12 -32.29 30.01
CA LEU A 19 -12.28 -32.37 29.13
C LEU A 19 -13.37 -31.43 29.69
N LEU A 20 -13.78 -30.42 28.92
CA LEU A 20 -14.98 -29.63 29.23
C LEU A 20 -16.16 -30.18 28.41
N THR A 21 -17.19 -30.59 29.14
CA THR A 21 -18.45 -31.17 28.63
C THR A 21 -19.37 -30.09 28.04
N VAL A 22 -19.93 -30.37 26.88
CA VAL A 22 -21.02 -29.60 26.25
C VAL A 22 -22.34 -30.17 26.75
N SER A 23 -23.15 -29.36 27.44
CA SER A 23 -24.53 -29.70 27.77
C SER A 23 -25.49 -29.05 26.78
N LEU A 24 -26.13 -29.88 25.95
CA LEU A 24 -27.38 -29.57 25.26
C LEU A 24 -28.51 -29.48 26.29
N VAL A 25 -29.36 -28.46 26.19
CA VAL A 25 -30.74 -28.50 26.70
C VAL A 25 -31.67 -28.23 25.54
N ALA A 26 -32.47 -29.24 25.20
CA ALA A 26 -33.62 -29.15 24.34
C ALA A 26 -34.86 -29.45 25.20
N SER A 27 -35.88 -28.61 25.13
CA SER A 27 -37.26 -28.99 25.47
C SER A 27 -38.23 -28.25 24.57
N ALA A 28 -39.23 -29.00 24.14
CA ALA A 28 -40.17 -28.70 23.08
C ALA A 28 -41.62 -28.71 23.62
N CYS A 29 -42.50 -28.08 22.83
CA CYS A 29 -43.94 -28.33 22.61
C CYS A 29 -45.03 -27.77 23.56
N GLY A 30 -46.07 -27.19 22.92
CA GLY A 30 -47.48 -27.10 23.38
C GLY A 30 -48.01 -25.67 23.56
N SER A 31 -48.54 -24.97 22.53
CA SER A 31 -49.91 -24.98 21.96
C SER A 31 -51.00 -24.34 22.85
N ASP A 32 -51.50 -23.14 22.48
CA ASP A 32 -52.89 -22.91 22.03
C ASP A 32 -53.24 -21.40 21.90
N ALA A 33 -53.84 -21.05 20.76
CA ALA A 33 -54.52 -19.78 20.41
C ALA A 33 -56.04 -19.90 20.75
N PRO A 34 -56.98 -18.94 20.50
CA PRO A 34 -57.06 -17.87 19.48
C PRO A 34 -57.46 -16.49 20.10
N GLU A 35 -57.76 -15.36 19.45
CA GLU A 35 -58.51 -15.11 18.20
C GLU A 35 -58.42 -13.62 17.74
N GLN A 36 -58.20 -13.45 16.42
CA GLN A 36 -58.69 -12.46 15.44
C GLN A 36 -58.53 -10.92 15.56
N GLY A 37 -57.96 -10.37 14.47
CA GLY A 37 -58.16 -9.00 13.95
C GLY A 37 -57.52 -8.85 12.55
N ARG A 38 -58.33 -8.90 11.50
CA ARG A 38 -57.99 -9.02 10.07
C ARG A 38 -57.74 -7.66 9.41
N SER A 39 -56.74 -7.51 8.51
CA SER A 39 -56.91 -6.77 7.23
C SER A 39 -55.71 -6.90 6.25
N THR A 40 -55.99 -7.61 5.14
CA THR A 40 -55.52 -7.52 3.74
C THR A 40 -54.08 -7.15 3.33
N ALA A 41 -53.48 -8.02 2.51
CA ALA A 41 -52.21 -7.87 1.80
C ALA A 41 -52.39 -7.64 0.27
N ALA A 42 -51.38 -7.05 -0.37
CA ALA A 42 -51.11 -7.05 -1.82
C ALA A 42 -49.59 -6.82 -2.08
N PRO A 43 -49.02 -7.20 -3.25
CA PRO A 43 -47.78 -7.98 -3.28
C PRO A 43 -46.52 -7.31 -3.86
N THR A 44 -45.42 -8.05 -3.69
CA THR A 44 -44.02 -7.93 -4.15
C THR A 44 -43.83 -7.49 -5.61
N ALA A 45 -42.95 -6.52 -5.83
CA ALA A 45 -42.48 -6.10 -7.15
C ALA A 45 -41.10 -6.69 -7.48
N THR A 46 -41.04 -7.45 -8.57
CA THR A 46 -39.82 -7.93 -9.24
C THR A 46 -39.39 -6.91 -10.31
N PRO A 47 -38.10 -6.62 -10.52
CA PRO A 47 -37.65 -5.71 -11.58
C PRO A 47 -37.74 -6.35 -12.99
N PRO A 48 -38.02 -5.57 -14.04
CA PRO A 48 -38.23 -6.11 -15.38
C PRO A 48 -36.92 -6.36 -16.15
N THR A 49 -36.89 -7.52 -16.81
CA THR A 49 -35.93 -7.93 -17.85
C THR A 49 -36.13 -7.07 -19.11
N ARG A 50 -35.11 -6.34 -19.56
CA ARG A 50 -35.10 -5.67 -20.87
C ARG A 50 -34.73 -6.66 -21.97
N THR A 51 -35.69 -6.98 -22.82
CA THR A 51 -35.48 -7.62 -24.12
C THR A 51 -35.05 -6.57 -25.15
N TRP A 52 -33.91 -6.78 -25.80
CA TRP A 52 -33.49 -5.98 -26.96
C TRP A 52 -34.05 -6.61 -28.23
N THR A 53 -35.05 -5.98 -28.82
CA THR A 53 -35.55 -6.29 -30.16
C THR A 53 -34.58 -5.71 -31.18
N THR A 54 -33.90 -6.57 -31.95
CA THR A 54 -33.11 -6.19 -33.11
C THR A 54 -34.05 -5.76 -34.25
N ARG A 55 -34.05 -4.46 -34.58
CA ARG A 55 -34.70 -3.95 -35.79
C ARG A 55 -33.62 -3.81 -36.88
N SER A 56 -33.60 -4.77 -37.80
CA SER A 56 -32.89 -4.65 -39.07
C SER A 56 -33.56 -3.59 -39.94
N SER A 57 -32.80 -2.57 -40.36
CA SER A 57 -33.18 -1.65 -41.42
C SER A 57 -32.12 -1.68 -42.51
N THR A 58 -32.44 -2.35 -43.61
CA THR A 58 -31.66 -2.32 -44.86
C THR A 58 -31.94 -1.00 -45.59
N PRO A 59 -30.93 -0.20 -45.99
CA PRO A 59 -31.12 0.87 -46.94
C PRO A 59 -30.96 0.38 -48.39
N ALA A 60 -31.81 0.90 -49.28
CA ALA A 60 -31.80 0.68 -50.73
C ALA A 60 -30.62 1.41 -51.42
N PRO A 61 -30.19 0.98 -52.63
CA PRO A 61 -29.03 1.56 -53.31
C PRO A 61 -29.40 2.87 -54.01
N THR A 62 -28.54 3.88 -53.88
CA THR A 62 -28.59 5.12 -54.68
C THR A 62 -27.33 5.21 -55.54
N SER A 63 -27.52 5.52 -56.82
CA SER A 63 -26.45 5.66 -57.83
C SER A 63 -25.49 6.82 -57.53
N PRO A 64 -24.19 6.69 -57.85
CA PRO A 64 -23.24 7.78 -57.70
C PRO A 64 -23.26 8.75 -58.88
N GLY A 65 -23.36 10.05 -58.58
CA GLY A 65 -23.03 11.14 -59.51
C GLY A 65 -21.52 11.40 -59.58
N PRO A 66 -21.02 12.14 -60.59
CA PRO A 66 -19.59 12.31 -60.82
C PRO A 66 -18.99 13.34 -59.84
N THR A 67 -18.03 12.91 -59.02
CA THR A 67 -17.25 13.78 -58.14
C THR A 67 -15.94 14.21 -58.79
N THR A 68 -15.75 15.52 -58.93
CA THR A 68 -14.49 16.20 -59.26
C THR A 68 -13.41 15.91 -58.20
N PRO A 69 -12.15 15.62 -58.58
CA PRO A 69 -11.10 15.37 -57.59
C PRO A 69 -10.65 16.66 -56.89
N ALA A 70 -10.59 16.61 -55.55
CA ALA A 70 -10.06 17.66 -54.68
C ALA A 70 -8.51 17.71 -54.73
N PRO A 71 -7.89 18.89 -54.54
CA PRO A 71 -6.43 19.03 -54.58
C PRO A 71 -5.74 18.37 -53.37
N THR A 72 -4.60 17.73 -53.64
CA THR A 72 -3.74 17.03 -52.68
C THR A 72 -3.20 17.97 -51.59
N PRO A 73 -3.26 17.61 -50.29
CA PRO A 73 -2.66 18.40 -49.23
C PRO A 73 -1.13 18.30 -49.28
N THR A 74 -0.45 19.45 -49.28
CA THR A 74 1.00 19.57 -49.13
C THR A 74 1.44 19.02 -47.77
N ALA A 75 2.38 18.07 -47.78
CA ALA A 75 2.92 17.45 -46.58
C ALA A 75 3.60 18.51 -45.67
N ALA A 76 3.06 18.67 -44.47
CA ALA A 76 3.71 19.42 -43.39
C ALA A 76 4.98 18.66 -42.96
N THR A 77 6.11 19.36 -42.92
CA THR A 77 7.38 18.82 -42.48
C THR A 77 7.34 18.63 -40.96
N THR A 78 7.39 17.37 -40.50
CA THR A 78 7.50 17.03 -39.08
C THR A 78 8.83 17.56 -38.53
N PRO A 79 8.84 18.33 -37.41
CA PRO A 79 10.09 18.73 -36.78
C PRO A 79 10.87 17.50 -36.29
N ALA A 80 12.19 17.52 -36.45
CA ALA A 80 13.07 16.47 -35.96
C ALA A 80 12.91 16.26 -34.45
N PRO A 81 13.02 15.01 -33.95
CA PRO A 81 12.92 14.73 -32.51
C PRO A 81 14.05 15.43 -31.76
N THR A 82 13.68 16.39 -30.91
CA THR A 82 14.62 17.04 -29.98
C THR A 82 15.14 16.00 -29.01
N THR A 83 16.46 15.83 -28.94
CA THR A 83 17.11 14.93 -27.98
C THR A 83 16.68 15.35 -26.56
N PRO A 84 16.15 14.44 -25.72
CA PRO A 84 15.86 14.75 -24.33
C PRO A 84 17.11 15.29 -23.63
N PRO A 85 16.99 16.29 -22.74
CA PRO A 85 18.12 16.77 -21.96
C PRO A 85 18.78 15.61 -21.20
N PRO A 86 20.12 15.62 -21.04
CA PRO A 86 20.83 14.58 -20.31
C PRO A 86 20.29 14.46 -18.89
N ALA A 87 20.19 13.21 -18.40
CA ALA A 87 19.80 12.93 -17.04
C ALA A 87 20.74 13.65 -16.05
N PRO A 88 20.23 14.14 -14.90
CA PRO A 88 21.08 14.67 -13.86
C PRO A 88 22.12 13.61 -13.43
N SER A 89 23.41 13.95 -13.47
CA SER A 89 24.45 13.04 -12.97
C SER A 89 24.50 13.12 -11.44
N CYS A 90 24.11 12.06 -10.77
CA CYS A 90 24.21 11.89 -9.32
C CYS A 90 24.95 10.59 -9.04
N ASP A 91 25.84 10.64 -8.06
CA ASP A 91 26.50 9.45 -7.55
C ASP A 91 25.56 8.78 -6.53
N LEU A 92 24.89 7.70 -6.95
CA LEU A 92 24.08 6.87 -6.05
C LEU A 92 24.92 5.82 -5.31
N GLY A 93 26.22 5.77 -5.59
CA GLY A 93 27.19 4.87 -4.99
C GLY A 93 26.71 3.42 -5.00
N PRO A 94 26.66 2.75 -3.84
CA PRO A 94 26.31 1.33 -3.76
C PRO A 94 24.84 1.05 -4.08
N TYR A 95 23.99 2.06 -4.24
CA TYR A 95 22.55 1.89 -4.47
C TYR A 95 22.15 1.91 -5.95
N GLU A 96 23.09 2.18 -6.85
CA GLU A 96 22.82 2.19 -8.29
C GLU A 96 22.38 0.79 -8.78
N GLY A 97 21.29 0.74 -9.54
CA GLY A 97 20.69 -0.48 -10.05
C GLY A 97 20.00 -1.35 -8.98
N MET A 98 19.91 -0.90 -7.73
CA MET A 98 19.35 -1.70 -6.63
C MET A 98 17.88 -1.39 -6.36
N ASP A 99 17.14 -2.43 -5.96
CA ASP A 99 15.87 -2.35 -5.24
C ASP A 99 16.16 -2.64 -3.76
N VAL A 100 16.31 -1.59 -2.94
CA VAL A 100 16.80 -1.71 -1.56
C VAL A 100 15.70 -2.26 -0.67
N GLU A 101 15.72 -3.57 -0.43
CA GLU A 101 14.75 -4.24 0.43
C GLU A 101 15.06 -4.13 1.93
N ARG A 102 16.33 -3.87 2.27
CA ARG A 102 16.84 -3.85 3.64
C ARG A 102 17.92 -2.79 3.79
N VAL A 103 17.99 -2.15 4.96
CA VAL A 103 19.12 -1.28 5.30
C VAL A 103 20.38 -2.14 5.40
N ALA A 104 21.40 -1.79 4.63
CA ALA A 104 22.68 -2.53 4.57
C ALA A 104 23.46 -2.40 5.88
N THR A 105 23.15 -3.25 6.87
CA THR A 105 23.78 -3.24 8.19
C THR A 105 23.65 -4.59 8.89
N THR A 106 24.52 -4.81 9.87
CA THR A 106 24.45 -5.91 10.85
C THR A 106 23.87 -5.45 12.19
N LYS A 107 23.65 -4.13 12.37
CA LYS A 107 23.05 -3.57 13.58
C LYS A 107 21.56 -3.93 13.65
N ARG A 108 21.07 -4.19 14.86
CA ARG A 108 19.64 -4.41 15.15
C ARG A 108 18.87 -3.09 15.04
N VAL A 109 18.64 -2.66 13.80
CA VAL A 109 17.83 -1.48 13.47
C VAL A 109 16.63 -1.86 12.63
N VAL A 110 15.54 -1.11 12.79
CA VAL A 110 14.31 -1.24 11.98
C VAL A 110 13.92 0.14 11.47
N ALA A 111 13.60 0.24 10.18
CA ALA A 111 13.03 1.44 9.58
C ALA A 111 11.52 1.27 9.39
N LEU A 112 10.73 2.08 10.10
CA LEU A 112 9.29 2.17 9.87
C LEU A 112 9.04 3.12 8.70
N THR A 113 8.29 2.65 7.71
CA THR A 113 7.98 3.44 6.51
C THR A 113 6.48 3.45 6.22
N PHE A 114 5.98 4.56 5.72
CA PHE A 114 4.55 4.78 5.51
C PHE A 114 4.26 5.33 4.11
N ASP A 115 3.40 4.65 3.37
CA ASP A 115 2.94 5.12 2.06
C ASP A 115 1.62 5.91 2.21
N GLY A 116 1.61 7.13 1.71
CA GLY A 116 0.43 8.00 1.61
C GLY A 116 -0.02 8.14 0.16
N GLY A 117 -1.18 7.56 -0.17
CA GLY A 117 -1.69 7.48 -1.53
C GLY A 117 -3.11 8.02 -1.73
N ALA A 118 -4.09 7.52 -0.97
CA ALA A 118 -5.51 7.82 -1.22
C ALA A 118 -6.25 8.48 -0.03
N SER A 119 -5.94 8.08 1.20
CA SER A 119 -6.65 8.52 2.42
C SER A 119 -5.66 8.94 3.49
N ASP A 120 -6.04 9.92 4.31
CA ASP A 120 -5.28 10.43 5.44
C ASP A 120 -5.80 9.95 6.81
N ALA A 121 -6.80 9.06 6.82
CA ALA A 121 -7.58 8.72 8.01
C ALA A 121 -6.74 8.20 9.20
N GLY A 122 -5.62 7.52 8.95
CA GLY A 122 -4.70 7.06 10.00
C GLY A 122 -3.62 8.09 10.38
N GLY A 123 -3.47 9.17 9.60
CA GLY A 123 -2.34 10.09 9.67
C GLY A 123 -2.17 10.79 11.02
N ARG A 124 -3.25 11.34 11.60
CA ARG A 124 -3.19 11.98 12.92
C ARG A 124 -2.75 11.01 14.01
N LYS A 125 -3.33 9.81 14.04
CA LYS A 125 -3.00 8.75 15.01
C LYS A 125 -1.56 8.27 14.86
N ILE A 126 -1.06 8.15 13.63
CA ILE A 126 0.34 7.82 13.34
C ILE A 126 1.26 8.91 13.91
N LEU A 127 1.00 10.18 13.59
CA LEU A 127 1.81 11.30 14.07
C LEU A 127 1.84 11.40 15.60
N ASP A 128 0.67 11.29 16.25
CA ASP A 128 0.58 11.30 17.71
C ASP A 128 1.38 10.16 18.34
N THR A 129 1.31 8.97 17.76
CA THR A 129 2.05 7.80 18.23
C THR A 129 3.55 7.97 18.06
N LEU A 130 4.00 8.41 16.88
CA LEU A 130 5.42 8.60 16.60
C LEU A 130 6.01 9.69 17.49
N ALA A 131 5.29 10.80 17.71
CA ALA A 131 5.70 11.87 18.60
C ALA A 131 5.76 11.41 20.06
N ALA A 132 4.68 10.80 20.57
CA ALA A 132 4.62 10.31 21.95
C ALA A 132 5.71 9.28 22.25
N LYS A 133 6.11 8.49 21.25
CA LYS A 133 7.14 7.46 21.40
C LYS A 133 8.52 7.91 20.95
N ASN A 134 8.71 9.15 20.49
CA ASN A 134 9.97 9.63 19.89
C ASN A 134 10.53 8.64 18.85
N ALA A 135 9.66 8.16 17.96
CA ALA A 135 10.00 7.15 16.96
C ALA A 135 10.33 7.82 15.63
N PRO A 136 11.53 7.60 15.05
CA PRO A 136 11.82 8.00 13.68
C PRO A 136 11.03 7.16 12.68
N ALA A 137 10.70 7.76 11.55
CA ALA A 137 9.98 7.14 10.44
C ALA A 137 10.31 7.83 9.12
N THR A 138 10.03 7.17 8.00
CA THR A 138 10.10 7.75 6.65
C THR A 138 8.75 7.62 5.95
N PHE A 139 8.29 8.67 5.28
CA PHE A 139 7.02 8.65 4.55
C PHE A 139 7.28 8.71 3.04
N PHE A 140 6.46 8.04 2.23
CA PHE A 140 6.46 8.16 0.77
C PHE A 140 5.09 8.64 0.32
N PHE A 141 5.04 9.75 -0.39
CA PHE A 141 3.77 10.33 -0.85
C PHE A 141 3.63 10.23 -2.35
N THR A 142 2.40 9.96 -2.79
CA THR A 142 2.01 10.30 -4.14
C THR A 142 1.83 11.81 -4.25
N GLY A 143 2.00 12.37 -5.44
CA GLY A 143 1.64 13.77 -5.69
C GLY A 143 0.17 14.05 -5.35
N ASP A 144 -0.73 13.18 -5.79
CA ASP A 144 -2.17 13.29 -5.54
C ASP A 144 -2.50 13.32 -4.04
N PHE A 145 -1.88 12.47 -3.22
CA PHE A 145 -2.05 12.48 -1.78
C PHE A 145 -1.74 13.85 -1.16
N THR A 146 -0.68 14.52 -1.65
CA THR A 146 -0.31 15.84 -1.14
C THR A 146 -1.23 16.96 -1.61
N LEU A 147 -1.93 16.77 -2.73
CA LEU A 147 -2.95 17.71 -3.22
C LEU A 147 -4.26 17.57 -2.43
N ASP A 148 -4.65 16.33 -2.14
CA ASP A 148 -5.88 16.01 -1.41
C ASP A 148 -5.75 16.31 0.09
N HIS A 149 -4.57 16.03 0.67
CA HIS A 149 -4.31 16.12 2.11
C HIS A 149 -3.15 17.06 2.47
N PRO A 150 -3.14 18.32 1.98
CA PRO A 150 -1.97 19.19 2.02
C PRO A 150 -1.57 19.60 3.44
N ALA A 151 -2.55 19.70 4.36
CA ALA A 151 -2.28 20.06 5.75
C ALA A 151 -1.48 18.96 6.48
N LEU A 152 -1.94 17.71 6.38
CA LEU A 152 -1.25 16.56 6.97
C LEU A 152 0.12 16.36 6.31
N ALA A 153 0.19 16.39 4.99
CA ALA A 153 1.45 16.20 4.26
C ALA A 153 2.51 17.23 4.68
N ARG A 154 2.13 18.51 4.85
CA ARG A 154 3.02 19.55 5.40
C ARG A 154 3.45 19.28 6.83
N GLU A 155 2.56 18.79 7.68
CA GLU A 155 2.90 18.48 9.06
C GLU A 155 3.91 17.34 9.16
N ILE A 156 3.70 16.28 8.40
CA ILE A 156 4.63 15.15 8.31
C ILE A 156 5.99 15.64 7.80
N ALA A 157 6.01 16.40 6.70
CA ALA A 157 7.25 16.88 6.08
C ALA A 157 8.10 17.79 6.98
N ARG A 158 7.50 18.48 7.96
CA ARG A 158 8.25 19.27 8.95
C ARG A 158 9.01 18.41 9.97
N SER A 159 8.59 17.16 10.17
CA SER A 159 9.07 16.31 11.27
C SER A 159 9.78 15.05 10.79
N TYR A 160 9.47 14.57 9.58
CA TYR A 160 9.94 13.31 9.04
C TYR A 160 10.46 13.45 7.60
N PRO A 161 11.44 12.63 7.20
CA PRO A 161 11.77 12.46 5.78
C PRO A 161 10.57 12.07 4.94
N VAL A 162 10.48 12.68 3.76
CA VAL A 162 9.49 12.38 2.73
C VAL A 162 10.21 11.90 1.47
N GLY A 163 9.75 10.80 0.90
CA GLY A 163 10.14 10.27 -0.39
C GLY A 163 9.02 10.34 -1.41
N ASN A 164 9.35 10.06 -2.65
CA ASN A 164 8.46 10.13 -3.79
C ASN A 164 7.83 8.76 -4.08
N HIS A 165 6.52 8.74 -4.25
CA HIS A 165 5.74 7.55 -4.58
C HIS A 165 4.96 7.73 -5.89
N THR A 166 5.55 8.43 -6.86
CA THR A 166 4.96 8.87 -8.15
C THR A 166 3.91 9.98 -8.01
N GLN A 167 3.36 10.46 -9.12
CA GLN A 167 2.26 11.43 -9.08
C GLN A 167 0.93 10.73 -8.74
N THR A 168 0.55 9.71 -9.52
CA THR A 168 -0.80 9.13 -9.49
C THR A 168 -0.83 7.63 -9.15
N HIS A 169 0.27 7.07 -8.62
CA HIS A 169 0.38 5.67 -8.21
C HIS A 169 0.14 4.59 -9.32
N PRO A 170 0.63 4.75 -10.57
CA PRO A 170 0.51 3.70 -11.57
C PRO A 170 1.56 2.60 -11.39
N ASP A 171 1.30 1.40 -11.92
CA ASP A 171 2.34 0.39 -12.12
C ASP A 171 3.29 0.86 -13.23
N LEU A 172 4.50 1.26 -12.84
CA LEU A 172 5.51 1.83 -13.75
C LEU A 172 6.00 0.84 -14.81
N THR A 173 5.88 -0.48 -14.58
CA THR A 173 6.32 -1.50 -15.55
C THR A 173 5.40 -1.57 -16.77
N THR A 174 4.21 -1.00 -16.67
CA THR A 174 3.22 -0.95 -17.76
C THR A 174 3.33 0.32 -18.62
N LEU A 175 4.22 1.24 -18.24
CA LEU A 175 4.33 2.56 -18.85
C LEU A 175 5.54 2.65 -19.79
N THR A 176 5.46 3.60 -20.73
CA THR A 176 6.63 3.99 -21.53
C THR A 176 7.66 4.74 -20.69
N ARG A 177 8.93 4.77 -21.13
CA ARG A 177 10.02 5.53 -20.47
C ARG A 177 9.62 6.98 -20.16
N THR A 178 9.03 7.68 -21.12
CA THR A 178 8.59 9.08 -20.93
C THR A 178 7.53 9.18 -19.84
N GLN A 179 6.53 8.31 -19.83
CA GLN A 179 5.48 8.30 -18.81
C GLN A 179 6.01 7.99 -17.41
N VAL A 180 6.99 7.08 -17.29
CA VAL A 180 7.67 6.80 -16.01
C VAL A 180 8.39 8.05 -15.49
N VAL A 181 9.18 8.69 -16.34
CA VAL A 181 9.91 9.92 -15.98
C VAL A 181 8.94 11.04 -15.61
N ASP A 182 7.84 11.20 -16.34
CA ASP A 182 6.81 12.19 -16.05
C ASP A 182 6.14 11.94 -14.68
N GLN A 183 5.86 10.68 -14.34
CA GLN A 183 5.32 10.31 -13.03
C GLN A 183 6.29 10.64 -11.89
N ILE A 184 7.58 10.37 -12.06
CA ILE A 184 8.61 10.65 -11.06
C ILE A 184 8.78 12.16 -10.88
N ARG A 185 8.94 12.90 -11.99
CA ARG A 185 9.20 14.36 -11.97
C ARG A 185 7.99 15.14 -11.49
N SER A 186 6.79 14.79 -11.95
CA SER A 186 5.54 15.44 -11.52
C SER A 186 5.29 15.19 -10.03
N GLY A 187 5.45 13.94 -9.57
CA GLY A 187 5.35 13.60 -8.15
C GLY A 187 6.29 14.45 -7.29
N ARG A 188 7.57 14.54 -7.67
CA ARG A 188 8.55 15.40 -6.97
C ARG A 188 8.10 16.86 -6.94
N ALA A 189 7.71 17.42 -8.09
CA ALA A 189 7.32 18.82 -8.20
C ALA A 189 6.10 19.13 -7.33
N THR A 190 5.07 18.29 -7.39
CA THR A 190 3.84 18.43 -6.61
C THR A 190 4.13 18.33 -5.10
N ILE A 191 4.85 17.28 -4.68
CA ILE A 191 5.18 17.07 -3.25
C ILE A 191 5.99 18.28 -2.73
N ARG A 192 7.00 18.73 -3.49
CA ARG A 192 7.81 19.90 -3.09
C ARG A 192 6.97 21.17 -3.02
N ALA A 193 6.05 21.38 -3.96
CA ALA A 193 5.17 22.55 -3.95
C ALA A 193 4.21 22.55 -2.75
N GLN A 194 3.66 21.39 -2.39
CA GLN A 194 2.70 21.29 -1.29
C GLN A 194 3.35 21.28 0.08
N THR A 195 4.53 20.67 0.21
CA THR A 195 5.16 20.35 1.50
C THR A 195 6.46 21.08 1.77
N GLY A 196 7.14 21.59 0.73
CA GLY A 196 8.50 22.11 0.81
C GLY A 196 9.60 21.04 0.88
N ALA A 197 9.24 19.75 0.97
CA ALA A 197 10.21 18.66 1.06
C ALA A 197 10.95 18.42 -0.26
N GLU A 198 12.25 18.19 -0.17
CA GLU A 198 13.01 17.54 -1.24
C GLU A 198 12.92 16.03 -1.03
N THR A 199 12.37 15.33 -2.01
CA THR A 199 12.11 13.89 -1.91
C THR A 199 13.32 13.04 -2.25
N ARG A 200 14.30 13.57 -3.00
CA ARG A 200 15.52 12.83 -3.30
C ARG A 200 16.36 12.57 -2.03
N PRO A 201 17.01 11.41 -1.91
CA PRO A 201 17.05 10.33 -2.91
C PRO A 201 15.96 9.26 -2.68
N LEU A 202 14.92 9.51 -1.88
CA LEU A 202 13.97 8.47 -1.47
C LEU A 202 12.87 8.26 -2.53
N PHE A 203 12.83 7.07 -3.15
CA PHE A 203 11.72 6.67 -4.03
C PHE A 203 11.18 5.29 -3.68
N ARG A 204 9.88 5.08 -3.87
CA ARG A 204 9.24 3.76 -3.74
C ARG A 204 8.31 3.51 -4.91
N PHE A 205 8.42 2.33 -5.51
CA PHE A 205 7.55 1.89 -6.60
C PHE A 205 6.12 1.62 -6.10
N PRO A 206 5.08 2.16 -6.75
CA PRO A 206 3.70 1.73 -6.54
C PRO A 206 3.56 0.22 -6.66
N PHE A 207 2.81 -0.38 -5.72
CA PHE A 207 2.61 -1.83 -5.62
C PHE A 207 3.90 -2.67 -5.43
N GLY A 208 5.07 -2.03 -5.31
CA GLY A 208 6.36 -2.69 -5.42
C GLY A 208 6.62 -3.30 -6.81
N ALA A 209 5.92 -2.83 -7.85
CA ALA A 209 6.06 -3.31 -9.22
C ALA A 209 7.24 -2.60 -9.91
N ARG A 210 8.23 -3.38 -10.35
CA ARG A 210 9.48 -2.89 -10.94
C ARG A 210 10.19 -3.96 -11.77
N ASP A 211 11.05 -3.48 -12.65
CA ASP A 211 12.01 -4.23 -13.44
C ASP A 211 13.34 -3.44 -13.56
N ALA A 212 14.35 -4.02 -14.22
CA ALA A 212 15.64 -3.36 -14.39
C ALA A 212 15.54 -2.02 -15.12
N THR A 213 14.61 -1.91 -16.08
CA THR A 213 14.38 -0.68 -16.86
C THR A 213 13.88 0.44 -15.95
N THR A 214 12.83 0.19 -15.18
CA THR A 214 12.21 1.17 -14.29
C THR A 214 13.11 1.55 -13.12
N ILE A 215 13.91 0.62 -12.57
CA ILE A 215 14.97 0.95 -11.60
C ILE A 215 15.98 1.91 -12.20
N GLY A 216 16.48 1.64 -13.42
CA GLY A 216 17.38 2.54 -14.12
C GLY A 216 16.79 3.94 -14.32
N LEU A 217 15.51 4.04 -14.66
CA LEU A 217 14.82 5.33 -14.81
C LEU A 217 14.70 6.11 -13.50
N VAL A 218 14.46 5.42 -12.39
CA VAL A 218 14.45 6.03 -11.05
C VAL A 218 15.85 6.52 -10.67
N ASN A 219 16.88 5.73 -10.98
CA ASN A 219 18.27 6.11 -10.74
C ASN A 219 18.71 7.30 -11.60
N ASP A 220 18.34 7.34 -12.89
CA ASP A 220 18.55 8.48 -13.80
C ASP A 220 17.92 9.78 -13.25
N GLU A 221 16.88 9.66 -12.43
CA GLU A 221 16.22 10.78 -11.74
C GLU A 221 16.77 11.04 -10.33
N CYS A 222 17.94 10.50 -9.99
CA CYS A 222 18.64 10.67 -8.72
C CYS A 222 17.89 10.17 -7.49
N TYR A 223 17.25 9.02 -7.66
CA TYR A 223 16.60 8.32 -6.57
C TYR A 223 17.20 6.94 -6.36
N VAL A 224 17.18 6.53 -5.10
CA VAL A 224 17.33 5.16 -4.63
C VAL A 224 15.94 4.56 -4.48
N ALA A 225 15.72 3.41 -5.11
CA ALA A 225 14.49 2.65 -4.96
C ALA A 225 14.52 1.88 -3.62
N TYR A 226 13.57 2.18 -2.73
CA TYR A 226 13.39 1.48 -1.46
C TYR A 226 12.14 0.61 -1.49
N ARG A 227 12.33 -0.67 -1.22
CA ARG A 227 11.27 -1.65 -0.99
C ARG A 227 11.03 -1.82 0.51
N TRP A 228 10.84 -3.06 0.93
CA TRP A 228 10.59 -3.50 2.29
C TRP A 228 10.90 -5.00 2.38
N THR A 229 11.21 -5.43 3.60
CA THR A 229 11.36 -6.84 3.98
C THR A 229 10.07 -7.39 4.58
N VAL A 230 9.23 -6.55 5.19
CA VAL A 230 7.89 -6.91 5.67
C VAL A 230 6.83 -5.95 5.14
N ASP A 231 5.80 -6.50 4.52
CA ASP A 231 4.50 -5.85 4.29
C ASP A 231 3.54 -6.22 5.40
N THR A 232 3.02 -5.23 6.13
CA THR A 232 2.02 -5.41 7.19
C THR A 232 0.67 -5.89 6.68
N LEU A 233 0.34 -5.60 5.41
CA LEU A 233 -0.98 -5.80 4.81
C LEU A 233 -2.12 -5.04 5.50
N GLY A 234 -1.84 -4.06 6.37
CA GLY A 234 -2.89 -3.32 7.09
C GLY A 234 -3.88 -2.62 6.17
N TRP A 235 -3.44 -2.20 4.99
CA TRP A 235 -4.27 -1.62 3.92
C TRP A 235 -5.42 -2.53 3.44
N LYS A 236 -5.31 -3.85 3.61
CA LYS A 236 -6.39 -4.79 3.25
C LYS A 236 -7.61 -4.68 4.17
N GLY A 237 -7.44 -4.11 5.36
CA GLY A 237 -8.51 -3.96 6.35
C GLY A 237 -9.10 -5.28 6.84
N THR A 238 -10.07 -5.17 7.74
CA THR A 238 -10.81 -6.32 8.29
C THR A 238 -11.62 -7.08 7.24
N SER A 239 -12.12 -6.39 6.22
CA SER A 239 -12.83 -6.95 5.09
C SER A 239 -11.95 -7.80 4.18
N GLY A 240 -10.61 -7.64 4.28
CA GLY A 240 -9.60 -8.49 3.67
C GLY A 240 -9.03 -9.56 4.60
N GLY A 241 -9.62 -9.76 5.78
CA GLY A 241 -9.20 -10.77 6.76
C GLY A 241 -7.99 -10.39 7.60
N ILE A 242 -7.63 -9.10 7.66
CA ILE A 242 -6.52 -8.60 8.48
C ILE A 242 -7.05 -8.00 9.78
N THR A 243 -6.25 -8.03 10.84
CA THR A 243 -6.52 -7.35 12.10
C THR A 243 -5.28 -6.57 12.54
N ALA A 244 -5.43 -5.64 13.48
CA ALA A 244 -4.28 -4.96 14.07
C ALA A 244 -3.31 -5.94 14.76
N GLU A 245 -3.81 -7.08 15.26
CA GLU A 245 -2.95 -8.13 15.81
C GLU A 245 -2.12 -8.81 14.72
N ILE A 246 -2.74 -9.16 13.58
CA ILE A 246 -2.01 -9.74 12.45
C ILE A 246 -0.95 -8.76 11.93
N VAL A 247 -1.28 -7.47 11.85
CA VAL A 247 -0.32 -6.41 11.48
C VAL A 247 0.88 -6.43 12.44
N TYR A 248 0.63 -6.43 13.76
CA TYR A 248 1.67 -6.51 14.79
C TYR A 248 2.52 -7.79 14.66
N GLU A 249 1.89 -8.97 14.58
CA GLU A 249 2.55 -10.27 14.49
C GLU A 249 3.45 -10.38 13.26
N ARG A 250 3.02 -9.85 12.11
CA ARG A 250 3.82 -9.84 10.88
C ARG A 250 5.11 -9.04 11.05
N VAL A 251 5.05 -7.87 11.69
CA VAL A 251 6.25 -7.07 11.97
C VAL A 251 7.18 -7.80 12.94
N MET A 252 6.64 -8.38 14.01
CA MET A 252 7.44 -9.08 15.01
C MET A 252 8.09 -10.35 14.47
N ALA A 253 7.38 -11.11 13.64
CA ALA A 253 7.90 -12.31 12.99
C ALA A 253 9.03 -12.01 11.97
N GLY A 254 9.04 -10.82 11.38
CA GLY A 254 10.05 -10.42 10.41
C GLY A 254 11.29 -9.73 10.99
N LEU A 255 11.38 -9.52 12.30
CA LEU A 255 12.48 -8.75 12.90
C LEU A 255 13.87 -9.33 12.56
N GLN A 256 14.67 -8.52 11.87
CA GLN A 256 16.05 -8.82 11.51
C GLN A 256 16.87 -7.52 11.39
N PRO A 257 18.22 -7.56 11.48
CA PRO A 257 19.06 -6.39 11.29
C PRO A 257 18.77 -5.66 9.97
N GLY A 258 18.41 -4.37 10.06
CA GLY A 258 18.14 -3.52 8.89
C GLY A 258 16.74 -3.65 8.29
N GLU A 259 15.82 -4.31 8.97
CA GLU A 259 14.41 -4.49 8.56
C GLU A 259 13.78 -3.16 8.09
N ILE A 260 13.08 -3.20 6.95
CA ILE A 260 12.25 -2.10 6.45
C ILE A 260 10.80 -2.57 6.45
N VAL A 261 9.98 -1.92 7.27
CA VAL A 261 8.56 -2.24 7.42
C VAL A 261 7.74 -1.30 6.53
N LEU A 262 6.90 -1.88 5.66
CA LEU A 262 5.89 -1.15 4.90
C LEU A 262 4.57 -1.07 5.68
N MET A 263 4.12 0.16 5.91
CA MET A 263 2.82 0.52 6.48
C MET A 263 2.15 1.60 5.60
N HIS A 264 0.89 1.91 5.85
CA HIS A 264 0.12 2.89 5.08
C HIS A 264 -0.50 3.95 5.99
N VAL A 265 -0.62 5.17 5.47
CA VAL A 265 -1.25 6.30 6.19
C VAL A 265 -2.78 6.18 6.19
N GLY A 266 -3.35 5.65 5.11
CA GLY A 266 -4.78 5.67 4.85
C GLY A 266 -5.58 4.51 5.45
N SER A 267 -6.89 4.61 5.33
CA SER A 267 -7.81 3.52 5.67
C SER A 267 -8.06 2.59 4.49
N ASN A 268 -8.52 1.37 4.78
CA ASN A 268 -9.12 0.53 3.76
C ASN A 268 -10.41 1.18 3.21
N PRO A 269 -10.62 1.21 1.88
CA PRO A 269 -11.76 1.92 1.28
C PRO A 269 -13.12 1.24 1.49
N LYS A 270 -13.15 -0.05 1.83
CA LYS A 270 -14.39 -0.81 2.00
C LYS A 270 -14.93 -0.78 3.42
N ASP A 271 -14.05 -0.82 4.42
CA ASP A 271 -14.44 -0.90 5.83
C ASP A 271 -13.94 0.27 6.69
N GLY A 272 -13.12 1.18 6.15
CA GLY A 272 -12.64 2.36 6.86
C GLY A 272 -11.60 2.08 7.95
N THR A 273 -11.12 0.84 8.09
CA THR A 273 -10.15 0.48 9.14
C THR A 273 -8.76 1.06 8.85
N THR A 274 -8.06 1.46 9.92
CA THR A 274 -6.71 2.06 9.87
C THR A 274 -5.71 1.19 10.62
N LEU A 275 -5.69 -0.11 10.29
CA LEU A 275 -5.02 -1.15 11.08
C LEU A 275 -3.54 -0.89 11.34
N ASP A 276 -2.84 -0.26 10.39
CA ASP A 276 -1.44 0.16 10.56
C ASP A 276 -1.28 1.20 11.67
N ALA A 277 -2.17 2.21 11.70
CA ALA A 277 -2.20 3.21 12.77
C ALA A 277 -2.63 2.60 14.12
N ASP A 278 -3.54 1.62 14.10
CA ASP A 278 -4.01 0.91 15.28
C ASP A 278 -2.92 0.06 15.95
N ALA A 279 -2.12 -0.65 15.14
CA ALA A 279 -1.06 -1.53 15.62
C ALA A 279 0.25 -0.79 15.98
N LEU A 280 0.47 0.40 15.40
CA LEU A 280 1.73 1.14 15.52
C LEU A 280 2.26 1.32 16.96
N PRO A 281 1.43 1.65 17.98
CA PRO A 281 1.93 1.79 19.34
C PRO A 281 2.60 0.51 19.85
N ARG A 282 1.94 -0.65 19.65
CA ARG A 282 2.46 -1.96 20.04
C ARG A 282 3.66 -2.37 19.22
N ILE A 283 3.68 -2.07 17.92
CA ILE A 283 4.83 -2.33 17.06
C ILE A 283 6.08 -1.64 17.60
N ILE A 284 6.01 -0.33 17.89
CA ILE A 284 7.17 0.41 18.38
C ILE A 284 7.68 -0.15 19.72
N ASP A 285 6.77 -0.48 20.64
CA ASP A 285 7.13 -1.05 21.93
C ASP A 285 7.75 -2.45 21.77
N GLY A 286 7.18 -3.29 20.91
CA GLY A 286 7.67 -4.63 20.60
C GLY A 286 9.07 -4.61 19.96
N ILE A 287 9.30 -3.74 18.96
CA ILE A 287 10.60 -3.53 18.32
C ILE A 287 11.67 -3.21 19.38
N ARG A 288 11.37 -2.25 20.26
CA ARG A 288 12.31 -1.83 21.32
C ARG A 288 12.54 -2.92 22.36
N ALA A 289 11.48 -3.61 22.79
CA ALA A 289 11.58 -4.72 23.73
C ALA A 289 12.42 -5.89 23.17
N ALA A 290 12.40 -6.09 21.84
CA ALA A 290 13.25 -7.05 21.15
C ALA A 290 14.71 -6.57 20.96
N GLY A 291 15.08 -5.41 21.50
CA GLY A 291 16.43 -4.85 21.46
C GLY A 291 16.80 -4.15 20.15
N TYR A 292 15.81 -3.76 19.33
CA TYR A 292 16.05 -3.02 18.10
C TYR A 292 15.91 -1.51 18.29
N THR A 293 16.72 -0.76 17.54
CA THR A 293 16.62 0.69 17.46
C THR A 293 15.86 1.11 16.20
N LEU A 294 14.90 2.02 16.35
CA LEU A 294 14.20 2.60 15.20
C LEU A 294 15.09 3.63 14.50
N VAL A 295 15.09 3.63 13.17
CA VAL A 295 15.85 4.56 12.33
C VAL A 295 15.01 5.06 11.15
N THR A 296 15.43 6.15 10.50
CA THR A 296 14.93 6.51 9.17
C THR A 296 15.71 5.78 8.08
N LEU A 297 15.19 5.75 6.86
CA LEU A 297 15.96 5.32 5.70
C LEU A 297 17.19 6.24 5.46
N PRO A 298 18.30 5.71 4.92
CA PRO A 298 19.45 6.49 4.48
C PRO A 298 19.08 7.52 3.41
N ARG A 299 19.74 8.68 3.45
CA ARG A 299 19.56 9.79 2.49
C ARG A 299 20.91 10.24 1.96
#